data_AF-A0A3M2KYS3-F1
#
_entry.id   AF-A0A3M2KYS3-F1
#
_cell.length_a   1.000
_cell.length_b   1.000
_cell.length_c   1.000
_cell.angle_alpha   90.00
_cell.angle_beta   90.00
_cell.angle_gamma   90.00
#
_symmetry.space_group_name_H-M   'P 1'
#
loop_
_entity.id
_entity.type
_entity.pdbx_description
1 polymer ?
#
loop_
_entity_poly.entity_id
_entity_poly.type
_entity_poly.pdbx_seq_one_letter_code
_entity_poly.pdbx_strand_id
1 'polypeptide(L)'
;MRKNTVLRPLVGVAAALGIAAGGLAGASGSVAAAPAVTGVATASGEDVSVLAVNNLGLSSDQARDWQCYLSIRGYSPGVADGQLGPQSWKAAQRMFNDLGHNAGAVDGIVGPRTIRALQRYLNDEGGYGLAVDGIAGPRTRAAYAHHVDSIFTTYGC
;
A
#
# COMPACT_ATOMS: atom_id res chain seq x y z
N MET A 1 -10.40 23.97 20.20
CA MET A 1 -9.19 23.80 21.01
C MET A 1 -8.07 23.20 20.16
N ARG A 2 -6.87 23.80 20.21
CA ARG A 2 -5.51 23.22 20.14
C ARG A 2 -5.05 22.46 18.86
N LYS A 3 -4.47 23.26 17.97
CA LYS A 3 -3.13 23.15 17.35
C LYS A 3 -2.68 21.79 16.78
N ASN A 4 -2.80 21.64 15.45
CA ASN A 4 -1.97 20.76 14.64
C ASN A 4 -0.50 21.16 14.79
N THR A 5 0.34 20.23 15.27
CA THR A 5 1.79 20.41 15.27
C THR A 5 2.41 19.36 14.36
N VAL A 6 2.87 19.83 13.21
CA VAL A 6 3.70 19.11 12.24
C VAL A 6 5.11 19.07 12.81
N LEU A 7 5.67 17.88 13.02
CA LEU A 7 7.10 17.70 13.33
C LEU A 7 7.75 16.91 12.19
N ARG A 8 8.65 17.61 11.49
CA ARG A 8 9.59 17.10 10.48
C ARG A 8 10.99 16.95 11.14
N PRO A 9 11.90 16.15 10.54
CA PRO A 9 12.74 15.18 11.23
C PRO A 9 14.09 15.72 11.72
N LEU A 10 14.72 15.01 12.67
CA LEU A 10 16.12 15.19 13.03
C LEU A 10 16.97 14.05 12.44
N VAL A 11 18.03 14.49 11.74
CA VAL A 11 19.14 13.72 11.20
C VAL A 11 20.00 13.20 12.35
N GLY A 12 20.34 11.91 12.33
CA GLY A 12 21.28 11.28 13.27
C GLY A 12 22.43 10.61 12.51
N VAL A 13 23.56 11.31 12.41
CA VAL A 13 24.84 10.74 11.95
C VAL A 13 25.46 10.01 13.13
N ALA A 14 25.63 8.69 13.02
CA ALA A 14 26.45 7.91 13.95
C ALA A 14 27.54 7.18 13.16
N ALA A 15 28.74 7.72 13.25
CA ALA A 15 29.97 7.05 12.83
C ALA A 15 30.34 6.00 13.88
N ALA A 16 30.56 4.76 13.45
CA ALA A 16 31.19 3.74 14.28
C ALA A 16 32.41 3.17 13.54
N LEU A 17 33.58 3.44 14.13
CA LEU A 17 34.89 2.95 13.73
C LEU A 17 34.98 1.45 14.08
N GLY A 18 35.11 0.61 13.07
CA GLY A 18 35.47 -0.80 13.22
C GLY A 18 36.86 -1.05 12.64
N ILE A 19 37.87 -1.05 13.50
CA ILE A 19 39.23 -1.50 13.15
C ILE A 19 39.26 -3.01 13.37
N ALA A 20 39.34 -3.79 12.29
CA ALA A 20 39.71 -5.20 12.35
C ALA A 20 41.00 -5.41 11.55
N ALA A 21 42.03 -5.84 12.25
CA ALA A 21 43.37 -6.11 11.73
C ALA A 21 43.47 -7.52 11.13
N GLY A 22 44.31 -7.66 10.10
CA GLY A 22 45.05 -8.91 9.84
C GLY A 22 44.72 -9.65 8.55
N GLY A 23 45.68 -9.69 7.61
CA GLY A 23 45.71 -10.62 6.48
C GLY A 23 46.65 -10.18 5.38
N LEU A 24 47.75 -10.91 5.20
CA LEU A 24 48.98 -10.56 4.48
C LEU A 24 48.89 -10.69 2.93
N ALA A 25 49.60 -9.78 2.24
CA ALA A 25 50.43 -9.96 1.04
C ALA A 25 49.97 -10.85 -0.14
N GLY A 26 49.83 -10.23 -1.32
CA GLY A 26 49.85 -10.86 -2.65
C GLY A 26 49.95 -9.81 -3.76
N ALA A 27 50.87 -9.98 -4.69
CA ALA A 27 51.51 -8.94 -5.50
C ALA A 27 50.77 -8.45 -6.77
N SER A 28 51.08 -7.19 -7.15
CA SER A 28 51.26 -6.59 -8.48
C SER A 28 50.29 -6.88 -9.65
N GLY A 29 49.64 -5.83 -10.15
CA GLY A 29 49.09 -5.78 -11.51
C GLY A 29 48.20 -4.55 -11.75
N SER A 30 48.71 -3.56 -12.48
CA SER A 30 48.00 -2.32 -12.84
C SER A 30 46.99 -2.54 -13.98
N VAL A 31 45.74 -2.08 -13.86
CA VAL A 31 44.94 -1.54 -14.98
C VAL A 31 43.81 -0.62 -14.47
N ALA A 32 43.55 0.44 -15.24
CA ALA A 32 42.51 1.44 -15.02
C ALA A 32 41.10 0.93 -15.34
N ALA A 33 40.09 1.33 -14.54
CA ALA A 33 38.69 1.51 -14.96
C ALA A 33 37.86 2.16 -13.83
N ALA A 34 37.32 3.36 -14.07
CA ALA A 34 36.02 3.75 -13.50
C ALA A 34 34.91 3.28 -14.46
N PRO A 35 33.61 3.32 -14.14
CA PRO A 35 32.91 3.32 -12.85
C PRO A 35 31.95 2.10 -12.75
N ALA A 36 31.55 1.67 -11.56
CA ALA A 36 30.31 0.90 -11.42
C ALA A 36 29.66 1.25 -10.08
N VAL A 37 28.72 2.17 -10.17
CA VAL A 37 27.67 2.36 -9.17
C VAL A 37 26.94 1.03 -9.01
N THR A 38 27.31 0.25 -8.00
CA THR A 38 26.48 -0.88 -7.58
C THR A 38 25.30 -0.28 -6.83
N GLY A 39 24.28 0.09 -7.61
CA GLY A 39 22.93 0.27 -7.10
C GLY A 39 22.52 -1.05 -6.47
N VAL A 40 22.57 -1.12 -5.15
CA VAL A 40 21.92 -2.19 -4.41
C VAL A 40 20.43 -1.91 -4.49
N ALA A 41 19.82 -2.39 -5.57
CA ALA A 41 18.39 -2.61 -5.64
C ALA A 41 18.07 -3.83 -4.76
N THR A 42 17.97 -3.61 -3.46
CA THR A 42 17.24 -4.51 -2.57
C THR A 42 15.80 -4.01 -2.47
N ALA A 43 15.01 -4.35 -3.48
CA ALA A 43 13.59 -4.63 -3.29
C ALA A 43 13.49 -6.16 -3.37
N SER A 44 13.07 -6.85 -2.33
CA SER A 44 11.68 -6.80 -1.93
C SER A 44 11.57 -7.00 -0.43
N GLY A 45 10.98 -6.01 0.25
CA GLY A 45 10.32 -6.29 1.52
C GLY A 45 9.15 -7.20 1.22
N GLU A 46 9.35 -8.50 1.43
CA GLU A 46 8.25 -9.41 1.71
C GLU A 46 7.79 -9.09 3.14
N ASP A 47 7.01 -8.02 3.27
CA ASP A 47 6.33 -7.70 4.52
C ASP A 47 5.42 -8.89 4.86
N VAL A 48 5.85 -9.67 5.86
CA VAL A 48 5.10 -10.78 6.44
C VAL A 48 3.74 -10.24 6.87
N SER A 49 2.75 -10.42 6.01
CA SER A 49 1.39 -9.96 6.24
C SER A 49 0.72 -10.91 7.23
N VAL A 50 1.01 -10.72 8.52
CA VAL A 50 0.31 -11.40 9.61
C VAL A 50 -1.13 -10.90 9.63
N LEU A 51 -2.01 -11.48 8.79
CA LEU A 51 -3.48 -11.31 8.74
C LEU A 51 -3.99 -9.96 9.32
N ALA A 52 -3.39 -8.86 8.87
CA ALA A 52 -3.54 -7.58 9.53
C ALA A 52 -4.67 -6.81 8.86
N VAL A 53 -5.52 -6.23 9.70
CA VAL A 53 -6.47 -5.20 9.28
C VAL A 53 -5.71 -4.10 8.54
N ASN A 54 -6.12 -3.81 7.30
CA ASN A 54 -5.53 -2.76 6.49
C ASN A 54 -6.62 -1.90 5.87
N ASN A 55 -6.93 -0.77 6.52
CA ASN A 55 -7.95 0.17 6.04
C ASN A 55 -7.45 1.09 4.92
N LEU A 56 -6.18 1.02 4.50
CA LEU A 56 -5.55 1.94 3.56
C LEU A 56 -5.78 3.44 3.87
N GLY A 57 -5.99 3.79 5.15
CA GLY A 57 -6.23 5.18 5.58
C GLY A 57 -7.68 5.62 5.65
N LEU A 58 -8.65 4.73 5.42
CA LEU A 58 -10.03 4.99 5.82
C LEU A 58 -10.15 5.07 7.35
N SER A 59 -11.06 5.91 7.83
CA SER A 59 -11.55 5.83 9.21
C SER A 59 -12.32 4.53 9.44
N SER A 60 -12.61 4.18 10.70
CA SER A 60 -13.42 3.00 11.00
C SER A 60 -14.84 3.09 10.44
N ASP A 61 -15.41 4.30 10.39
CA ASP A 61 -16.75 4.50 9.81
C ASP A 61 -16.69 4.32 8.29
N GLN A 62 -15.76 4.98 7.60
CA GLN A 62 -15.56 4.77 6.16
C GLN A 62 -15.27 3.30 5.81
N ALA A 63 -14.47 2.61 6.62
CA ALA A 63 -14.22 1.18 6.41
C ALA A 63 -15.49 0.34 6.56
N ARG A 64 -16.39 0.70 7.49
CA ARG A 64 -17.70 0.08 7.66
C ARG A 64 -18.58 0.32 6.44
N ASP A 65 -18.59 1.54 5.92
CA ASP A 65 -19.38 1.93 4.75
C ASP A 65 -18.90 1.17 3.51
N TRP A 66 -17.57 1.02 3.36
CA TRP A 66 -16.98 0.18 2.32
C TRP A 66 -17.38 -1.29 2.45
N GLN A 67 -17.38 -1.85 3.66
CA GLN A 67 -17.87 -3.21 3.91
C GLN A 67 -19.38 -3.31 3.58
N CYS A 68 -20.19 -2.35 3.97
CA CYS A 68 -21.61 -2.33 3.63
C CYS A 68 -21.82 -2.28 2.11
N TYR A 69 -21.10 -1.42 1.40
CA TYR A 69 -21.13 -1.31 -0.06
C TYR A 69 -20.79 -2.62 -0.76
N LEU A 70 -19.69 -3.26 -0.37
CA LEU A 70 -19.31 -4.58 -0.89
C LEU A 70 -20.39 -5.63 -0.61
N SER A 71 -21.06 -5.56 0.53
CA SER A 71 -22.17 -6.46 0.85
C SER A 71 -23.39 -6.23 -0.04
N ILE A 72 -23.79 -4.97 -0.28
CA ILE A 72 -24.90 -4.62 -1.19
C ILE A 72 -24.59 -5.05 -2.63
N ARG A 73 -23.32 -4.95 -3.04
CA ARG A 73 -22.83 -5.43 -4.34
C ARG A 73 -22.72 -6.96 -4.43
N GLY A 74 -22.97 -7.69 -3.34
CA GLY A 74 -23.00 -9.17 -3.32
C GLY A 74 -21.67 -9.86 -3.01
N TYR A 75 -20.65 -9.15 -2.52
CA TYR A 75 -19.28 -9.68 -2.36
C TYR A 75 -18.92 -10.23 -0.97
N SER A 76 -19.84 -10.18 0.00
CA SER A 76 -19.69 -10.73 1.36
C SER A 76 -18.34 -10.44 2.04
N PRO A 77 -18.10 -9.20 2.50
CA PRO A 77 -16.83 -8.76 3.10
C PRO A 77 -16.63 -9.17 4.57
N GLY A 78 -17.58 -9.90 5.16
CA GLY A 78 -17.63 -10.19 6.59
C GLY A 78 -18.51 -9.19 7.35
N VAL A 79 -18.28 -9.10 8.66
CA VAL A 79 -19.00 -8.15 9.53
C VAL A 79 -18.56 -6.73 9.19
N ALA A 80 -19.52 -5.80 9.12
CA ALA A 80 -19.24 -4.38 8.92
C ALA A 80 -18.77 -3.73 10.24
N ASP A 81 -17.56 -4.07 10.66
CA ASP A 81 -16.94 -3.67 11.93
C ASP A 81 -15.99 -2.47 11.81
N GLY A 82 -15.76 -1.96 10.59
CA GLY A 82 -14.81 -0.89 10.33
C GLY A 82 -13.35 -1.34 10.27
N GLN A 83 -13.12 -2.65 10.22
CA GLN A 83 -11.79 -3.25 10.11
C GLN A 83 -11.69 -4.04 8.81
N LEU A 84 -10.98 -3.47 7.83
CA LEU A 84 -10.74 -4.13 6.55
C LEU A 84 -9.71 -5.25 6.69
N GLY A 85 -10.19 -6.40 7.16
CA GLY A 85 -9.42 -7.63 7.27
C GLY A 85 -9.40 -8.44 5.97
N PRO A 86 -8.82 -9.66 6.01
CA PRO A 86 -8.67 -10.52 4.84
C PRO A 86 -9.98 -10.83 4.11
N GLN A 87 -11.10 -10.99 4.83
CA GLN A 87 -12.39 -11.25 4.18
C GLN A 87 -12.91 -10.04 3.41
N SER A 88 -12.75 -8.83 3.96
CA SER A 88 -13.12 -7.60 3.27
C SER A 88 -12.26 -7.37 2.03
N TRP A 89 -10.96 -7.69 2.10
CA TRP A 89 -10.08 -7.60 0.94
C TRP A 89 -10.32 -8.68 -0.11
N LYS A 90 -10.69 -9.91 0.29
CA LYS A 90 -11.15 -10.93 -0.67
C LYS A 90 -12.40 -10.47 -1.40
N ALA A 91 -13.35 -9.85 -0.69
CA ALA A 91 -14.55 -9.28 -1.31
C ALA A 91 -14.20 -8.17 -2.31
N ALA A 92 -13.32 -7.24 -1.93
CA ALA A 92 -12.84 -6.19 -2.83
C ALA A 92 -12.11 -6.77 -4.06
N GLN A 93 -11.22 -7.74 -3.87
CA GLN A 93 -10.49 -8.40 -4.97
C GLN A 93 -11.43 -9.11 -5.95
N ARG A 94 -12.48 -9.79 -5.46
CA ARG A 94 -13.52 -10.38 -6.34
C ARG A 94 -14.20 -9.29 -7.16
N MET A 95 -14.67 -8.23 -6.50
CA MET A 95 -15.31 -7.11 -7.18
C MET A 95 -14.40 -6.49 -8.25
N PHE A 96 -13.14 -6.21 -7.92
CA PHE A 96 -12.19 -5.66 -8.86
C PHE A 96 -11.91 -6.58 -10.05
N ASN A 97 -11.87 -7.90 -9.82
CA ASN A 97 -11.67 -8.88 -10.89
C ASN A 97 -12.90 -8.99 -11.79
N ASP A 98 -14.11 -8.98 -11.23
CA ASP A 98 -15.37 -9.01 -11.99
C ASP A 98 -15.53 -7.75 -12.86
N LEU A 99 -15.05 -6.59 -12.37
CA LEU A 99 -15.01 -5.33 -13.12
C LEU A 99 -13.82 -5.27 -14.11
N GLY A 100 -13.00 -6.31 -14.20
CA GLY A 100 -11.88 -6.39 -15.16
C GLY A 100 -10.62 -5.60 -14.75
N HIS A 101 -10.51 -5.12 -13.52
CA HIS A 101 -9.37 -4.34 -13.04
C HIS A 101 -8.14 -5.19 -12.63
N ASN A 102 -8.25 -6.53 -12.66
CA ASN A 102 -7.16 -7.49 -12.43
C ASN A 102 -6.40 -7.26 -11.11
N ALA A 103 -7.06 -7.55 -9.99
CA ALA A 103 -6.48 -7.55 -8.65
C ALA A 103 -5.54 -8.74 -8.39
N GLY A 104 -5.54 -9.75 -9.26
CA GLY A 104 -4.79 -10.99 -9.08
C GLY A 104 -5.56 -12.01 -8.25
N ALA A 105 -4.84 -12.77 -7.42
CA ALA A 105 -5.44 -13.80 -6.58
C ALA A 105 -6.38 -13.20 -5.53
N VAL A 106 -7.47 -13.93 -5.24
CA VAL A 106 -8.42 -13.57 -4.18
C VAL A 106 -7.93 -14.17 -2.85
N ASP A 107 -6.82 -13.63 -2.36
CA ASP A 107 -6.12 -14.11 -1.16
C ASP A 107 -6.40 -13.24 0.09
N GLY A 108 -6.97 -12.05 -0.08
CA GLY A 108 -7.21 -11.08 0.98
C GLY A 108 -5.98 -10.26 1.36
N ILE A 109 -4.89 -10.39 0.60
CA ILE A 109 -3.64 -9.67 0.84
C ILE A 109 -3.62 -8.39 -0.01
N VAL A 110 -3.32 -7.27 0.64
CA VAL A 110 -3.25 -5.96 -0.01
C VAL A 110 -1.87 -5.75 -0.61
N GLY A 111 -1.58 -6.50 -1.67
CA GLY A 111 -0.34 -6.36 -2.44
C GLY A 111 -0.43 -5.30 -3.55
N PRO A 112 0.67 -5.03 -4.27
CA PRO A 112 0.70 -4.05 -5.36
C PRO A 112 -0.32 -4.30 -6.48
N ARG A 113 -0.69 -5.56 -6.74
CA ARG A 113 -1.74 -5.90 -7.72
C ARG A 113 -3.12 -5.45 -7.25
N THR A 114 -3.48 -5.74 -5.99
CA THR A 114 -4.70 -5.27 -5.34
C THR A 114 -4.77 -3.74 -5.35
N ILE A 115 -3.66 -3.07 -5.05
CA ILE A 115 -3.60 -1.59 -5.04
C ILE A 115 -3.77 -1.01 -6.45
N ARG A 116 -3.13 -1.60 -7.48
CA ARG A 116 -3.36 -1.17 -8.87
C ARG A 116 -4.81 -1.34 -9.29
N ALA A 117 -5.45 -2.43 -8.88
CA ALA A 117 -6.85 -2.67 -9.18
C ALA A 117 -7.76 -1.65 -8.49
N LEU A 118 -7.48 -1.31 -7.22
CA LEU A 118 -8.15 -0.22 -6.51
C LEU A 118 -7.96 1.13 -7.24
N GLN A 119 -6.74 1.46 -7.67
CA GLN A 119 -6.47 2.70 -8.41
C GLN A 119 -7.24 2.79 -9.73
N ARG A 120 -7.33 1.68 -10.48
CA ARG A 120 -8.14 1.60 -11.71
C ARG A 120 -9.61 1.79 -11.42
N TYR A 121 -10.13 1.07 -10.42
CA TYR A 121 -11.52 1.18 -9.96
C TYR A 121 -11.88 2.62 -9.58
N LEU A 122 -11.04 3.28 -8.78
CA LEU A 122 -11.25 4.68 -8.39
C LEU A 122 -11.24 5.61 -9.61
N ASN A 123 -10.31 5.41 -10.55
CA ASN A 123 -10.29 6.22 -11.77
C ASN A 123 -11.53 6.01 -12.65
N ASP A 124 -12.05 4.79 -12.73
CA ASP A 124 -13.21 4.45 -13.56
C ASP A 124 -14.51 5.00 -12.96
N GLU A 125 -14.73 4.79 -11.66
CA GLU A 125 -15.97 5.19 -10.99
C GLU A 125 -16.02 6.68 -10.65
N GLY A 126 -14.88 7.28 -10.27
CA GLY A 126 -14.83 8.63 -9.72
C GLY A 126 -13.95 9.62 -10.50
N GLY A 127 -13.23 9.18 -11.54
CA GLY A 127 -12.43 10.08 -12.37
C GLY A 127 -11.23 10.72 -11.66
N TYR A 128 -10.70 10.13 -10.59
CA TYR A 128 -9.67 10.74 -9.73
C TYR A 128 -8.28 10.98 -10.38
N GLY A 129 -8.03 10.44 -11.58
CA GLY A 129 -6.78 10.67 -12.33
C GLY A 129 -5.52 10.18 -11.58
N LEU A 130 -5.63 9.06 -10.87
CA LEU A 130 -4.54 8.43 -10.13
C LEU A 130 -3.56 7.72 -11.07
N ALA A 131 -2.27 7.77 -10.72
CA ALA A 131 -1.28 6.87 -11.30
C ALA A 131 -1.56 5.43 -10.83
N VAL A 132 -1.46 4.45 -11.74
CA VAL A 132 -1.66 3.03 -11.44
C VAL A 132 -0.31 2.37 -11.14
N ASP A 133 0.33 2.83 -10.07
CA ASP A 133 1.68 2.42 -9.67
C ASP A 133 1.70 1.24 -8.67
N GLY A 134 0.54 0.90 -8.08
CA GLY A 134 0.45 -0.14 -7.07
C GLY A 134 0.93 0.29 -5.70
N ILE A 135 1.07 1.60 -5.47
CA ILE A 135 1.44 2.19 -4.20
C ILE A 135 0.25 3.00 -3.68
N ALA A 136 -0.22 2.65 -2.48
CA ALA A 136 -1.31 3.37 -1.82
C ALA A 136 -0.78 4.67 -1.17
N GLY A 137 -0.25 5.58 -2.00
CA GLY A 137 0.25 6.88 -1.57
C GLY A 137 -0.87 7.84 -1.13
N PRO A 138 -0.53 9.04 -0.63
CA PRO A 138 -1.51 9.99 -0.10
C PRO A 138 -2.67 10.32 -1.07
N ARG A 139 -2.38 10.41 -2.38
CA ARG A 139 -3.41 10.65 -3.41
C ARG A 139 -4.39 9.50 -3.52
N THR A 140 -3.90 8.26 -3.59
CA THR A 140 -4.74 7.05 -3.64
C THR A 140 -5.62 6.94 -2.40
N ARG A 141 -5.05 7.17 -1.21
CA ARG A 141 -5.77 7.08 0.06
C ARG A 141 -6.84 8.17 0.19
N ALA A 142 -6.54 9.40 -0.21
CA ALA A 142 -7.50 10.49 -0.21
C ALA A 142 -8.65 10.25 -1.21
N ALA A 143 -8.33 9.78 -2.42
CA ALA A 143 -9.33 9.40 -3.41
C ALA A 143 -10.22 8.27 -2.90
N TYR A 144 -9.63 7.26 -2.24
CA TYR A 144 -10.39 6.16 -1.67
C TYR A 144 -11.36 6.63 -0.57
N ALA A 145 -10.90 7.48 0.35
CA ALA A 145 -11.73 8.06 1.39
C ALA A 145 -12.88 8.91 0.82
N HIS A 146 -12.59 9.76 -0.16
CA HIS A 146 -13.60 10.57 -0.84
C HIS A 146 -14.62 9.72 -1.60
N HIS A 147 -14.16 8.66 -2.27
CA HIS A 147 -15.03 7.72 -2.97
C HIS A 147 -16.00 7.03 -2.03
N VAL A 148 -15.51 6.58 -0.88
CA VAL A 148 -16.35 5.96 0.16
C VAL A 148 -17.40 6.94 0.70
N ASP A 149 -17.06 8.21 0.93
CA ASP A 149 -18.02 9.25 1.33
C ASP A 149 -19.13 9.47 0.27
N SER A 150 -18.76 9.42 -1.01
CA SER A 150 -19.73 9.49 -2.12
C SER A 150 -20.65 8.26 -2.18
N ILE A 151 -20.10 7.07 -1.86
CA ILE A 151 -20.87 5.83 -1.72
C ILE A 151 -21.86 5.96 -0.56
N PHE A 152 -21.42 6.47 0.60
CA PHE A 152 -22.29 6.68 1.76
C PHE A 152 -23.49 7.55 1.42
N THR A 153 -23.22 8.68 0.77
CA THR A 153 -24.27 9.61 0.34
C THR A 153 -25.26 8.97 -0.63
N THR A 154 -24.83 8.01 -1.44
CA THR A 154 -25.65 7.37 -2.47
C THR A 154 -26.45 6.17 -1.94
N TYR A 155 -25.84 5.33 -1.12
CA TYR A 155 -26.39 4.04 -0.71
C TYR A 155 -26.85 4.00 0.75
N GLY A 156 -26.48 4.98 1.58
CA GLY A 156 -26.83 5.01 3.01
C GLY A 156 -26.18 3.89 3.83
N CYS A 157 -25.10 3.32 3.29
CA CYS A 157 -24.05 2.67 4.05
C CYS A 157 -23.24 3.80 4.65
#